data_AF-A0A3N7B8T2-F1
#
_entry.id   AF-A0A3N7B8T2-F1
#
_cell.length_a   1.000
_cell.length_b   1.000
_cell.length_c   1.000
_cell.angle_alpha   90.00
_cell.angle_beta   90.00
_cell.angle_gamma   90.00
#
_symmetry.space_group_name_H-M   'P 1'
#
loop_
_entity.id
_entity.type
_entity.pdbx_description
1 polymer ?
#
loop_
_entity_poly.entity_id
_entity_poly.type
_entity_poly.pdbx_seq_one_letter_code
_entity_poly.pdbx_strand_id
1 'polypeptide(L)'
;MSASRVSSPWWDRGVLLGMAVVLAVLPFTTSGYVLYVVNLLMVFSVLALGMHLVIGETGQFALSHAAFFGIGIYTAGLINNQWQPPFFVSILAGAVLSAALGWVIGLLALRMRDIYLALATFAFGEAMQWVFLNWETVTNGSNGLQMKPASLGGYQLMNDLQAYPFVVAIAALMLWLTVALSRSRLGSSFRAVRESDVAAIAMGVNTRAVKVTAFVLSAAFAGVAGGMYTLFTSFIHPESLGFQTTILVLTMVVVGGLGSVRGAVAGAIVFGLASELLRQAPSYQEIIYGGILMLFMMFLPKGMASLFVARRKSQRASSVASANVTEKHA
;
A
#
# COMPACT_ATOMS: atom_id res chain seq x y z
N MET A 1 10.84 13.85 -29.13
CA MET A 1 12.15 14.52 -28.97
C MET A 1 12.41 14.77 -27.49
N SER A 2 13.62 14.43 -27.03
CA SER A 2 14.19 14.64 -25.69
C SER A 2 13.35 14.14 -24.50
N ALA A 3 13.46 12.83 -24.23
CA ALA A 3 13.19 12.28 -22.91
C ALA A 3 14.16 12.90 -21.90
N SER A 4 13.72 13.94 -21.18
CA SER A 4 14.46 14.48 -20.05
C SER A 4 14.53 13.39 -18.98
N ARG A 5 15.69 12.75 -18.89
CA ARG A 5 16.03 11.89 -17.76
C ARG A 5 15.95 12.77 -16.51
N VAL A 6 14.87 12.65 -15.76
CA VAL A 6 14.80 13.18 -14.38
C VAL A 6 15.84 12.39 -13.60
N SER A 7 17.07 12.88 -13.56
CA SER A 7 18.13 12.36 -12.73
C SER A 7 17.63 12.45 -11.29
N SER A 8 17.40 11.31 -10.63
CA SER A 8 17.13 11.32 -9.21
C SER A 8 18.39 11.87 -8.52
N PRO A 9 18.32 12.99 -7.79
CA PRO A 9 19.50 13.56 -7.15
C PRO A 9 20.10 12.55 -6.16
N TRP A 10 21.42 12.64 -5.98
CA TRP A 10 22.22 11.82 -5.09
C TRP A 10 21.70 11.76 -3.64
N TRP A 11 21.02 12.82 -3.16
CA TRP A 11 20.31 12.85 -1.87
C TRP A 11 19.20 11.81 -1.73
N ASP A 12 18.49 11.46 -2.81
CA ASP A 12 17.44 10.43 -2.78
C ASP A 12 18.03 9.05 -2.50
N ARG A 13 19.26 8.80 -2.95
CA ARG A 13 19.98 7.55 -2.68
C ARG A 13 20.46 7.51 -1.24
N GLY A 14 20.90 8.65 -0.69
CA GLY A 14 21.31 8.77 0.71
C GLY A 14 20.18 8.50 1.71
N VAL A 15 18.98 9.03 1.47
CA VAL A 15 17.81 8.75 2.33
C VAL A 15 17.37 7.29 2.24
N LEU A 16 17.35 6.71 1.03
CA LEU A 16 17.02 5.30 0.83
C LEU A 16 18.07 4.38 1.47
N LEU A 17 19.36 4.71 1.34
CA LEU A 17 20.45 3.99 2.00
C LEU A 17 20.37 4.11 3.51
N GLY A 18 20.10 5.31 4.05
CA GLY A 18 19.89 5.51 5.48
C GLY A 18 18.73 4.68 6.02
N MET A 19 17.60 4.66 5.31
CA MET A 19 16.44 3.85 5.69
C MET A 19 16.74 2.34 5.61
N ALA A 20 17.48 1.90 4.57
CA ALA A 20 17.91 0.51 4.45
C ALA A 20 18.88 0.10 5.57
N VAL A 21 19.80 0.98 5.96
CA VAL A 21 20.73 0.74 7.09
C VAL A 21 19.97 0.67 8.41
N VAL A 22 19.03 1.59 8.66
CA VAL A 22 18.19 1.55 9.87
C VAL A 22 17.42 0.23 9.95
N LEU A 23 16.78 -0.20 8.85
CA LEU A 23 16.06 -1.48 8.80
C LEU A 23 17.01 -2.68 8.97
N ALA A 24 18.23 -2.62 8.44
CA ALA A 24 19.20 -3.70 8.61
C ALA A 24 19.73 -3.79 10.05
N VAL A 25 19.88 -2.67 10.76
CA VAL A 25 20.44 -2.62 12.12
C VAL A 25 19.38 -2.88 13.21
N LEU A 26 18.13 -2.48 12.97
CA LEU A 26 17.01 -2.63 13.91
C LEU A 26 16.86 -4.01 14.59
N PRO A 27 16.94 -5.16 13.87
CA PRO A 27 16.80 -6.47 14.52
C PRO A 27 17.95 -6.83 15.47
N PHE A 28 19.09 -6.13 15.38
CA PHE A 28 20.23 -6.33 16.28
C PHE A 28 20.15 -5.44 17.52
N THR A 29 19.39 -4.35 17.48
CA THR A 29 19.27 -3.40 18.58
C THR A 29 18.02 -3.59 19.42
N THR A 30 16.98 -4.23 18.85
CA THR A 30 15.65 -4.28 19.46
C THR A 30 14.97 -5.63 19.25
N SER A 31 14.17 -6.06 20.23
CA SER A 31 13.41 -7.31 20.18
C SER A 31 11.96 -7.15 20.66
N GLY A 32 11.08 -8.09 20.29
CA GLY A 32 9.69 -8.14 20.75
C GLY A 32 8.79 -7.11 20.07
N TYR A 33 8.03 -6.36 20.87
CA TYR A 33 6.95 -5.50 20.40
C TYR A 33 7.38 -4.47 19.34
N VAL A 34 8.58 -3.90 19.42
CA VAL A 34 9.04 -2.93 18.40
C VAL A 34 9.20 -3.61 17.03
N LEU A 35 9.66 -4.86 16.97
CA LEU A 35 9.77 -5.61 15.71
C LEU A 35 8.39 -5.91 15.13
N TYR A 36 7.42 -6.28 15.98
CA TYR A 36 6.02 -6.42 15.59
C TYR A 36 5.51 -5.13 14.93
N VAL A 37 5.71 -3.97 15.58
CA VAL A 37 5.27 -2.68 15.04
C VAL A 37 5.96 -2.39 13.71
N VAL A 38 7.27 -2.60 13.58
CA VAL A 38 7.97 -2.36 12.31
C VAL A 38 7.46 -3.30 11.21
N ASN A 39 7.22 -4.57 11.50
CA ASN A 39 6.61 -5.52 10.55
C ASN A 39 5.22 -5.04 10.10
N LEU A 40 4.41 -4.55 11.03
CA LEU A 40 3.10 -3.98 10.77
C LEU A 40 3.20 -2.74 9.84
N LEU A 41 4.15 -1.84 10.09
CA LEU A 41 4.39 -0.67 9.22
C LEU A 41 4.81 -1.07 7.80
N MET A 42 5.59 -2.15 7.65
CA MET A 42 5.96 -2.67 6.34
C MET A 42 4.76 -3.24 5.59
N VAL A 43 3.87 -3.98 6.28
CA VAL A 43 2.60 -4.47 5.71
C VAL A 43 1.72 -3.30 5.26
N PHE A 44 1.53 -2.29 6.12
CA PHE A 44 0.77 -1.09 5.75
C PHE A 44 1.41 -0.31 4.60
N SER A 45 2.74 -0.30 4.49
CA SER A 45 3.43 0.30 3.37
C SER A 45 3.10 -0.41 2.05
N VAL A 46 3.11 -1.74 2.02
CA VAL A 46 2.71 -2.51 0.82
C VAL A 46 1.23 -2.30 0.48
N LEU A 47 0.37 -2.26 1.50
CA LEU A 47 -1.07 -2.02 1.33
C LEU A 47 -1.34 -0.62 0.76
N ALA A 48 -0.65 0.40 1.28
CA ALA A 48 -0.71 1.78 0.78
C ALA A 48 -0.14 1.90 -0.63
N LEU A 49 0.94 1.18 -0.97
CA LEU A 49 1.47 1.13 -2.34
C LEU A 49 0.45 0.53 -3.32
N GLY A 50 -0.27 -0.52 -2.92
CA GLY A 50 -1.37 -1.07 -3.70
C GLY A 50 -2.46 -0.02 -3.97
N MET A 51 -2.91 0.68 -2.92
CA MET A 51 -3.95 1.70 -3.05
C MET A 51 -3.50 2.92 -3.86
N HIS A 52 -2.21 3.27 -3.76
CA HIS A 52 -1.58 4.29 -4.59
C HIS A 52 -1.62 3.94 -6.09
N LEU A 53 -1.56 2.67 -6.49
CA LEU A 53 -1.68 2.31 -7.92
C LEU A 53 -3.05 2.65 -8.50
N VAL A 54 -4.13 2.37 -7.76
CA VAL A 54 -5.51 2.61 -8.24
C VAL A 54 -5.89 4.09 -8.08
N ILE A 55 -5.76 4.65 -6.88
CA ILE A 55 -6.19 6.03 -6.62
C ILE A 55 -5.13 7.03 -7.07
N GLY A 56 -3.87 6.79 -6.71
CA GLY A 56 -2.77 7.72 -6.93
C GLY A 56 -2.30 7.79 -8.38
N GLU A 57 -2.12 6.66 -9.08
CA GLU A 57 -1.63 6.67 -10.46
C GLU A 57 -2.76 6.72 -11.48
N THR A 58 -3.84 5.93 -11.32
CA THR A 58 -4.96 5.92 -12.30
C THR A 58 -6.12 6.88 -12.00
N GLY A 59 -6.22 7.42 -10.79
CA GLY A 59 -7.33 8.31 -10.43
C GLY A 59 -8.69 7.62 -10.22
N GLN A 60 -8.70 6.30 -10.08
CA GLN A 60 -9.93 5.55 -9.81
C GLN A 60 -10.21 5.55 -8.31
N PHE A 61 -11.31 6.15 -7.88
CA PHE A 61 -11.70 6.14 -6.47
C PHE A 61 -12.40 4.82 -6.12
N ALA A 62 -11.70 3.96 -5.38
CA ALA A 62 -12.15 2.62 -5.01
C ALA A 62 -11.90 2.34 -3.52
N LEU A 63 -12.88 1.70 -2.87
CA LEU A 63 -12.93 1.48 -1.42
C LEU A 63 -12.96 0.00 -1.03
N SER A 64 -12.29 -0.87 -1.80
CA SER A 64 -12.30 -2.32 -1.64
C SER A 64 -11.03 -2.92 -1.01
N HIS A 65 -10.07 -2.09 -0.59
CA HIS A 65 -8.75 -2.57 -0.16
C HIS A 65 -8.76 -3.49 1.04
N ALA A 66 -9.58 -3.22 2.06
CA ALA A 66 -9.68 -4.07 3.23
C ALA A 66 -10.18 -5.49 2.87
N ALA A 67 -11.09 -5.61 1.91
CA ALA A 67 -11.56 -6.91 1.42
C ALA A 67 -10.43 -7.71 0.76
N PHE A 68 -9.63 -7.10 -0.13
CA PHE A 68 -8.49 -7.80 -0.75
C PHE A 68 -7.39 -8.14 0.25
N PHE A 69 -7.16 -7.28 1.24
CA PHE A 69 -6.26 -7.56 2.35
C PHE A 69 -6.73 -8.78 3.15
N GLY A 70 -8.03 -8.83 3.50
CA GLY A 70 -8.65 -9.95 4.18
C GLY A 70 -8.61 -11.25 3.37
N ILE A 71 -8.91 -11.19 2.06
CA ILE A 71 -8.77 -12.34 1.15
C ILE A 71 -7.34 -12.87 1.20
N GLY A 72 -6.33 -11.99 1.15
CA GLY A 72 -4.92 -12.36 1.29
C GLY A 72 -4.62 -13.08 2.60
N ILE A 73 -5.09 -12.53 3.73
CA ILE A 73 -4.90 -13.10 5.07
C ILE A 73 -5.53 -14.48 5.18
N TYR A 74 -6.82 -14.62 4.83
CA TYR A 74 -7.52 -15.90 4.96
C TYR A 74 -6.95 -16.95 4.02
N THR A 75 -6.64 -16.58 2.77
CA THR A 75 -6.07 -17.54 1.81
C THR A 75 -4.71 -18.03 2.27
N ALA A 76 -3.81 -17.12 2.64
CA ALA A 76 -2.48 -17.48 3.11
C ALA A 76 -2.52 -18.26 4.43
N GLY A 77 -3.38 -17.84 5.38
CA GLY A 77 -3.55 -18.48 6.68
C GLY A 77 -4.13 -19.89 6.58
N LEU A 78 -5.15 -20.10 5.74
CA LEU A 78 -5.78 -21.41 5.55
C LEU A 78 -4.84 -22.41 4.86
N ILE A 79 -4.16 -21.98 3.81
CA ILE A 79 -3.17 -22.80 3.11
C ILE A 79 -2.03 -23.17 4.08
N ASN A 80 -1.55 -22.22 4.88
CA ASN A 80 -0.52 -22.49 5.87
C ASN A 80 -1.00 -23.47 6.96
N ASN A 81 -2.23 -23.32 7.44
CA ASN A 81 -2.79 -24.19 8.48
C ASN A 81 -2.96 -25.64 8.05
N GLN A 82 -3.37 -25.86 6.80
CA GLN A 82 -3.69 -27.17 6.24
C GLN A 82 -2.45 -27.89 5.68
N TRP A 83 -1.63 -27.19 4.90
CA TRP A 83 -0.56 -27.84 4.12
C TRP A 83 0.86 -27.44 4.56
N GLN A 84 1.01 -26.37 5.35
CA GLN A 84 2.31 -25.80 5.74
C GLN A 84 3.33 -25.71 4.58
N PRO A 85 2.96 -25.20 3.39
CA PRO A 85 3.93 -25.07 2.31
C PRO A 85 4.95 -23.97 2.66
N PRO A 86 6.02 -23.82 1.86
CA PRO A 86 6.86 -22.64 1.92
C PRO A 86 6.00 -21.37 1.87
N PHE A 87 6.18 -20.46 2.82
CA PHE A 87 5.28 -19.33 3.05
C PHE A 87 5.06 -18.47 1.79
N PHE A 88 6.05 -18.39 0.90
CA PHE A 88 5.93 -17.68 -0.37
C PHE A 88 4.76 -18.21 -1.22
N VAL A 89 4.50 -19.53 -1.19
CA VAL A 89 3.38 -20.14 -1.92
C VAL A 89 2.05 -19.67 -1.34
N SER A 90 1.91 -19.62 -0.01
CA SER A 90 0.72 -19.12 0.68
C SER A 90 0.46 -17.64 0.35
N ILE A 91 1.51 -16.81 0.37
CA ILE A 91 1.41 -15.38 0.02
C ILE A 91 1.02 -15.21 -1.46
N LEU A 92 1.65 -15.96 -2.36
CA LEU A 92 1.36 -15.90 -3.79
C LEU A 92 -0.07 -16.37 -4.08
N ALA A 93 -0.56 -17.40 -3.40
CA ALA A 93 -1.95 -17.85 -3.53
C ALA A 93 -2.93 -16.76 -3.12
N GLY A 94 -2.69 -16.08 -1.99
CA GLY A 94 -3.49 -14.93 -1.56
C GLY A 94 -3.44 -13.76 -2.55
N ALA A 95 -2.27 -13.48 -3.11
CA ALA A 95 -2.09 -12.46 -4.14
C ALA A 95 -2.86 -12.79 -5.44
N VAL A 96 -2.78 -14.04 -5.90
CA VAL A 96 -3.46 -14.52 -7.11
C VAL A 96 -4.96 -14.51 -6.94
N LEU A 97 -5.49 -14.99 -5.81
CA LEU A 97 -6.93 -14.96 -5.56
C LEU A 97 -7.46 -13.53 -5.46
N SER A 98 -6.72 -12.64 -4.79
CA SER A 98 -7.06 -11.22 -4.71
C SER A 98 -7.02 -10.56 -6.08
N ALA A 99 -6.01 -10.87 -6.93
CA ALA A 99 -5.96 -10.41 -8.32
C ALA A 99 -7.13 -10.92 -9.16
N ALA A 100 -7.52 -12.19 -9.00
CA ALA A 100 -8.64 -12.78 -9.74
C ALA A 100 -9.96 -12.10 -9.38
N LEU A 101 -10.24 -11.91 -8.09
CA LEU A 101 -11.41 -11.15 -7.64
C LEU A 101 -11.31 -9.68 -8.03
N GLY A 102 -10.12 -9.09 -7.95
CA GLY A 102 -9.84 -7.74 -8.46
C GLY A 102 -10.13 -7.61 -9.95
N TRP A 103 -9.86 -8.64 -10.76
CA TRP A 103 -10.18 -8.63 -12.18
C TRP A 103 -11.70 -8.63 -12.40
N VAL A 104 -12.44 -9.45 -11.66
CA VAL A 104 -13.91 -9.48 -11.72
C VAL A 104 -14.50 -8.11 -11.34
N ILE A 105 -14.10 -7.55 -10.20
CA ILE A 105 -14.59 -6.23 -9.75
C ILE A 105 -14.11 -5.11 -10.69
N GLY A 106 -12.88 -5.19 -11.19
CA GLY A 106 -12.34 -4.25 -12.16
C GLY A 106 -13.09 -4.27 -13.50
N LEU A 107 -13.60 -5.42 -13.93
CA LEU A 107 -14.49 -5.51 -15.09
C LEU A 107 -15.85 -4.85 -14.83
N LEU A 108 -16.39 -4.99 -13.63
CA LEU A 108 -17.61 -4.30 -13.22
C LEU A 108 -17.39 -2.78 -13.15
N ALA A 109 -16.20 -2.36 -12.72
CA ALA A 109 -15.79 -0.95 -12.67
C ALA A 109 -15.86 -0.26 -14.04
N LEU A 110 -15.68 -0.99 -15.14
CA LEU A 110 -15.78 -0.43 -16.50
C LEU A 110 -17.17 0.14 -16.82
N ARG A 111 -18.20 -0.27 -16.09
CA ARG A 111 -19.59 0.19 -16.28
C ARG A 111 -19.93 1.40 -15.43
N MET A 112 -19.03 1.83 -14.55
CA MET A 112 -19.29 2.84 -13.52
C MET A 112 -18.34 4.02 -13.66
N ARG A 113 -18.79 5.21 -13.27
CA ARG A 113 -17.96 6.42 -13.20
C ARG A 113 -17.87 6.91 -11.77
N ASP A 114 -16.66 7.28 -11.37
CA ASP A 114 -16.31 8.01 -10.16
C ASP A 114 -17.04 7.53 -8.89
N ILE A 115 -18.08 8.24 -8.47
CA ILE A 115 -18.82 7.98 -7.22
C ILE A 115 -19.50 6.60 -7.26
N TYR A 116 -20.01 6.16 -8.41
CA TYR A 116 -20.65 4.85 -8.52
C TYR A 116 -19.64 3.71 -8.35
N LEU A 117 -18.41 3.90 -8.83
CA LEU A 117 -17.33 2.92 -8.61
C LEU A 117 -16.99 2.83 -7.12
N ALA A 118 -16.90 3.98 -6.44
CA ALA A 118 -16.63 4.03 -5.01
C ALA A 118 -17.71 3.31 -4.20
N LEU A 119 -18.99 3.55 -4.52
CA LEU A 119 -20.12 2.90 -3.86
C LEU A 119 -20.14 1.39 -4.09
N ALA A 120 -19.87 0.94 -5.32
CA ALA A 120 -19.83 -0.49 -5.63
C ALA A 120 -18.65 -1.21 -4.96
N THR A 121 -17.49 -0.56 -4.90
CA THR A 121 -16.30 -1.14 -4.24
C THR A 121 -16.43 -1.12 -2.71
N PHE A 122 -17.11 -0.12 -2.15
CA PHE A 122 -17.52 -0.10 -0.75
C PHE A 122 -18.48 -1.27 -0.45
N ALA A 123 -19.52 -1.44 -1.28
CA ALA A 123 -20.46 -2.56 -1.11
C ALA A 123 -19.77 -3.92 -1.22
N PHE A 124 -18.79 -4.07 -2.12
CA PHE A 124 -17.95 -5.27 -2.18
C PHE A 124 -17.11 -5.45 -0.90
N GLY A 125 -16.54 -4.36 -0.37
CA GLY A 125 -15.82 -4.34 0.90
C GLY A 125 -16.66 -4.91 2.04
N GLU A 126 -17.85 -4.35 2.23
CA GLU A 126 -18.82 -4.78 3.24
C GLU A 126 -19.30 -6.21 2.99
N ALA A 127 -19.63 -6.57 1.74
CA ALA A 127 -20.04 -7.94 1.42
C ALA A 127 -18.95 -8.96 1.81
N MET A 128 -17.68 -8.65 1.58
CA MET A 128 -16.58 -9.52 1.99
C MET A 128 -16.40 -9.57 3.50
N GLN A 129 -16.59 -8.47 4.22
CA GLN A 129 -16.60 -8.49 5.68
C GLN A 129 -17.71 -9.41 6.23
N TRP A 130 -18.90 -9.35 5.65
CA TRP A 130 -20.00 -10.28 5.96
C TRP A 130 -19.63 -11.74 5.68
N VAL A 131 -18.98 -12.00 4.55
CA VAL A 131 -18.46 -13.34 4.22
C VAL A 131 -17.46 -13.80 5.28
N PHE A 132 -16.52 -12.96 5.72
CA PHE A 132 -15.55 -13.35 6.74
C PHE A 132 -16.19 -13.65 8.10
N LEU A 133 -17.25 -12.92 8.47
CA LEU A 133 -17.97 -13.11 9.74
C LEU A 133 -18.88 -14.33 9.76
N ASN A 134 -19.48 -14.71 8.62
CA ASN A 134 -20.53 -15.73 8.58
C ASN A 134 -20.10 -17.05 7.90
N TRP A 135 -18.95 -17.10 7.23
CA TRP A 135 -18.48 -18.32 6.57
C TRP A 135 -17.75 -19.25 7.54
N GLU A 136 -18.47 -19.80 8.51
CA GLU A 136 -17.93 -20.60 9.61
C GLU A 136 -17.02 -21.75 9.16
N THR A 137 -17.38 -22.45 8.08
CA THR A 137 -16.63 -23.62 7.59
C THR A 137 -15.24 -23.27 7.04
N VAL A 138 -15.01 -22.03 6.62
CA VAL A 138 -13.76 -21.60 5.96
C VAL A 138 -13.01 -20.59 6.81
N THR A 139 -13.67 -19.55 7.31
CA THR A 139 -13.02 -18.46 8.05
C THR A 139 -13.09 -18.64 9.57
N ASN A 140 -13.80 -19.66 10.04
CA ASN A 140 -14.21 -19.84 11.44
C ASN A 140 -15.16 -18.73 11.96
N GLY A 141 -15.73 -17.94 11.03
CA GLY A 141 -16.73 -16.91 11.31
C GLY A 141 -16.27 -15.88 12.35
N SER A 142 -17.20 -15.46 13.21
CA SER A 142 -16.97 -14.50 14.30
C SER A 142 -15.92 -14.96 15.33
N ASN A 143 -15.65 -16.26 15.43
CA ASN A 143 -14.62 -16.79 16.34
C ASN A 143 -13.20 -16.41 15.89
N GLY A 144 -13.01 -15.99 14.63
CA GLY A 144 -11.71 -15.67 14.06
C GLY A 144 -10.84 -16.90 13.79
N LEU A 145 -9.72 -16.68 13.11
CA LEU A 145 -8.86 -17.75 12.64
C LEU A 145 -7.50 -17.69 13.34
N GLN A 146 -7.16 -18.77 14.05
CA GLN A 146 -5.81 -18.98 14.59
C GLN A 146 -4.91 -19.55 13.50
N MET A 147 -3.72 -18.96 13.33
CA MET A 147 -2.74 -19.32 12.31
C MET A 147 -1.58 -20.05 12.95
N LYS A 148 -1.19 -21.17 12.33
CA LYS A 148 0.07 -21.84 12.64
C LYS A 148 1.23 -20.95 12.19
N PRO A 149 2.41 -21.04 12.83
CA PRO A 149 3.62 -20.38 12.36
C PRO A 149 3.87 -20.66 10.88
N ALA A 150 4.29 -19.64 10.13
CA ALA A 150 4.68 -19.80 8.74
C ALA A 150 5.91 -20.71 8.64
N SER A 151 6.02 -21.51 7.57
CA SER A 151 7.17 -22.39 7.38
C SER A 151 7.93 -22.08 6.09
N LEU A 152 9.25 -22.32 6.10
CA LEU A 152 10.08 -22.33 4.90
C LEU A 152 10.84 -23.65 4.84
N GLY A 153 10.32 -24.60 4.06
CA GLY A 153 10.97 -25.90 3.88
C GLY A 153 11.21 -26.66 5.19
N GLY A 154 10.24 -26.60 6.12
CA GLY A 154 10.33 -27.23 7.45
C GLY A 154 10.86 -26.32 8.57
N TYR A 155 11.49 -25.18 8.25
CA TYR A 155 11.86 -24.19 9.26
C TYR A 155 10.67 -23.31 9.62
N GLN A 156 10.20 -23.36 10.86
CA GLN A 156 9.05 -22.56 11.32
C GLN A 156 9.51 -21.17 11.82
N LEU A 157 8.81 -20.15 11.35
CA LEU A 157 8.97 -18.76 11.79
C LEU A 157 8.14 -18.57 13.07
N MET A 158 8.74 -18.84 14.21
CA MET A 158 8.07 -18.76 15.52
C MET A 158 8.14 -17.36 16.14
N ASN A 159 9.11 -16.55 15.74
CA ASN A 159 9.37 -15.24 16.34
C ASN A 159 9.36 -14.11 15.30
N ASP A 160 8.99 -12.91 15.72
CA ASP A 160 9.02 -11.70 14.89
C ASP A 160 10.40 -11.46 14.25
N LEU A 161 11.47 -11.78 14.98
CA LEU A 161 12.85 -11.67 14.51
C LEU A 161 13.14 -12.58 13.30
N GLN A 162 12.52 -13.77 13.26
CA GLN A 162 12.67 -14.71 12.15
C GLN A 162 11.83 -14.30 10.94
N ALA A 163 10.67 -13.68 11.16
CA ALA A 163 9.80 -13.16 10.09
C ALA A 163 10.32 -11.85 9.48
N TYR A 164 10.94 -11.01 10.30
CA TYR A 164 11.45 -9.69 9.93
C TYR A 164 12.21 -9.62 8.59
N PRO A 165 13.27 -10.43 8.34
CA PRO A 165 14.02 -10.33 7.08
C PRO A 165 13.16 -10.60 5.85
N PHE A 166 12.19 -11.52 5.95
CA PHE A 166 11.29 -11.84 4.85
C PHE A 166 10.25 -10.74 4.62
N VAL A 167 9.69 -10.17 5.69
CA VAL A 167 8.77 -9.04 5.61
C VAL A 167 9.45 -7.84 4.95
N VAL A 168 10.68 -7.50 5.37
CA VAL A 168 11.47 -6.42 4.77
C VAL A 168 11.81 -6.71 3.32
N ALA A 169 12.23 -7.94 2.99
CA ALA A 169 12.56 -8.32 1.62
C ALA A 169 11.35 -8.22 0.68
N ILE A 170 10.18 -8.69 1.11
CA ILE A 170 8.95 -8.58 0.31
C ILE A 170 8.52 -7.12 0.20
N ALA A 171 8.54 -6.34 1.28
CA ALA A 171 8.21 -4.92 1.23
C ALA A 171 9.13 -4.15 0.27
N ALA A 172 10.43 -4.42 0.30
CA ALA A 172 11.40 -3.84 -0.62
C ALA A 172 11.15 -4.25 -2.07
N LEU A 173 10.81 -5.53 -2.31
CA LEU A 173 10.43 -6.03 -3.63
C LEU A 173 9.18 -5.35 -4.17
N MET A 174 8.14 -5.20 -3.33
CA MET A 174 6.89 -4.55 -3.72
C MET A 174 7.10 -3.06 -3.98
N LEU A 175 7.91 -2.38 -3.17
CA LEU A 175 8.31 -0.99 -3.41
C LEU A 175 9.07 -0.84 -4.74
N TRP A 176 10.04 -1.72 -5.00
CA TRP A 176 10.78 -1.75 -6.26
C TRP A 176 9.84 -1.96 -7.43
N LEU A 177 8.90 -2.91 -7.33
CA LEU A 177 7.90 -3.19 -8.35
C LEU A 177 7.00 -1.98 -8.62
N THR A 178 6.53 -1.27 -7.58
CA THR A 178 5.76 -0.04 -7.75
C THR A 178 6.58 1.02 -8.49
N VAL A 179 7.84 1.25 -8.11
CA VAL A 179 8.70 2.24 -8.77
C VAL A 179 8.97 1.85 -10.23
N ALA A 180 9.23 0.58 -10.50
CA ALA A 180 9.41 0.06 -11.85
C ALA A 180 8.15 0.25 -12.70
N LEU A 181 6.98 -0.08 -12.14
CA LEU A 181 5.69 0.07 -12.79
C LEU A 181 5.36 1.54 -13.09
N SER A 182 5.52 2.45 -12.13
CA SER A 182 5.29 3.90 -12.31
C SER A 182 6.19 4.50 -13.40
N ARG A 183 7.40 3.96 -13.60
CA ARG A 183 8.35 4.39 -14.66
C ARG A 183 8.14 3.69 -16.01
N SER A 184 7.37 2.62 -16.03
CA SER A 184 7.08 1.85 -17.25
C SER A 184 6.04 2.53 -18.15
N ARG A 185 5.82 1.97 -19.34
CA ARG A 185 4.74 2.41 -20.24
C ARG A 185 3.36 2.31 -19.59
N LEU A 186 3.13 1.28 -18.75
CA LEU A 186 1.87 1.13 -18.01
C LEU A 186 1.65 2.29 -17.05
N GLY A 187 2.68 2.71 -16.31
CA GLY A 187 2.59 3.87 -15.43
C GLY A 187 2.29 5.17 -16.18
N SER A 188 2.84 5.35 -17.39
CA SER A 188 2.48 6.49 -18.24
C SER A 188 1.03 6.43 -18.71
N SER A 189 0.53 5.25 -19.08
CA SER A 189 -0.89 5.06 -19.41
C SER A 189 -1.78 5.35 -18.20
N PHE A 190 -1.38 4.96 -16.99
CA PHE A 190 -2.13 5.24 -15.75
C PHE A 190 -2.33 6.74 -15.55
N ARG A 191 -1.23 7.51 -15.65
CA ARG A 191 -1.28 8.96 -15.52
C ARG A 191 -2.11 9.63 -16.62
N ALA A 192 -2.02 9.14 -17.86
CA ALA A 192 -2.83 9.66 -18.96
C ALA A 192 -4.34 9.47 -18.70
N VAL A 193 -4.74 8.29 -18.22
CA VAL A 193 -6.13 8.01 -17.82
C VAL A 193 -6.56 8.89 -16.65
N ARG A 194 -5.69 9.08 -15.66
CA ARG A 194 -5.95 9.95 -14.51
C ARG A 194 -6.21 11.40 -14.90
N GLU A 195 -5.50 11.92 -15.90
CA GLU A 195 -5.66 13.30 -16.36
C GLU A 195 -6.94 13.50 -17.18
N SER A 196 -7.19 12.61 -18.15
CA SER A 196 -8.42 12.63 -18.93
C SER A 196 -8.61 11.31 -19.70
N ASP A 197 -9.69 10.61 -19.38
CA ASP A 197 -10.15 9.45 -20.15
C ASP A 197 -10.26 9.75 -21.64
N VAL A 198 -10.82 10.92 -21.99
CA VAL A 198 -11.09 11.31 -23.40
C VAL A 198 -9.78 11.57 -24.14
N ALA A 199 -8.84 12.29 -23.53
CA ALA A 199 -7.54 12.55 -24.14
C ALA A 199 -6.71 11.25 -24.29
N ALA A 200 -6.77 10.36 -23.29
CA ALA A 200 -6.10 9.07 -23.36
C ALA A 200 -6.62 8.21 -24.53
N ILE A 201 -7.94 8.18 -24.75
CA ILE A 201 -8.54 7.48 -25.90
C ILE A 201 -8.09 8.08 -27.23
N ALA A 202 -8.06 9.42 -27.33
CA ALA A 202 -7.59 10.11 -28.54
C ALA A 202 -6.12 9.79 -28.87
N MET A 203 -5.31 9.51 -27.86
CA MET A 203 -3.91 9.08 -27.99
C MET A 203 -3.75 7.56 -28.20
N GLY A 204 -4.83 6.82 -28.41
CA GLY A 204 -4.83 5.37 -28.67
C GLY A 204 -4.67 4.49 -27.44
N VAL A 205 -4.84 5.04 -26.22
CA VAL A 205 -4.76 4.26 -24.97
C VAL A 205 -6.09 3.55 -24.73
N ASN A 206 -6.03 2.22 -24.55
CA ASN A 206 -7.20 1.45 -24.10
C ASN A 206 -7.46 1.71 -22.61
N THR A 207 -8.27 2.74 -22.32
CA THR A 207 -8.60 3.16 -20.95
C THR A 207 -9.24 2.06 -20.14
N ARG A 208 -10.06 1.20 -20.76
CA ARG A 208 -10.72 0.07 -20.08
C ARG A 208 -9.70 -0.94 -19.56
N ALA A 209 -8.81 -1.41 -20.43
CA ALA A 209 -7.76 -2.35 -20.05
C ALA A 209 -6.83 -1.75 -18.98
N VAL A 210 -6.50 -0.46 -19.11
CA VAL A 210 -5.70 0.27 -18.14
C VAL A 210 -6.36 0.32 -16.76
N LYS A 211 -7.66 0.63 -16.70
CA LYS A 211 -8.40 0.71 -15.43
C LYS A 211 -8.49 -0.65 -14.72
N VAL A 212 -8.81 -1.71 -15.48
CA VAL A 212 -8.87 -3.09 -14.96
C VAL A 212 -7.49 -3.54 -14.47
N THR A 213 -6.43 -3.32 -15.25
CA THR A 213 -5.07 -3.75 -14.87
C THR A 213 -4.59 -3.05 -13.60
N ALA A 214 -4.87 -1.76 -13.44
CA ALA A 214 -4.55 -1.05 -12.19
C ALA A 214 -5.29 -1.65 -10.99
N PHE A 215 -6.58 -1.98 -11.16
CA PHE A 215 -7.38 -2.60 -10.12
C PHE A 215 -6.89 -3.99 -9.73
N VAL A 216 -6.55 -4.83 -10.71
CA VAL A 216 -5.96 -6.17 -10.50
C VAL A 216 -4.63 -6.09 -9.75
N LEU A 217 -3.73 -5.20 -10.19
CA LEU A 217 -2.42 -5.03 -9.55
C LEU A 217 -2.57 -4.54 -8.12
N SER A 218 -3.46 -3.59 -7.89
CA SER A 218 -3.76 -3.11 -6.54
C SER A 218 -4.33 -4.20 -5.63
N ALA A 219 -5.26 -5.01 -6.14
CA ALA A 219 -5.81 -6.13 -5.39
C ALA A 219 -4.73 -7.20 -5.09
N ALA A 220 -3.83 -7.47 -6.04
CA ALA A 220 -2.68 -8.35 -5.81
C ALA A 220 -1.76 -7.81 -4.71
N PHE A 221 -1.46 -6.50 -4.71
CA PHE A 221 -0.66 -5.86 -3.67
C PHE A 221 -1.31 -5.98 -2.30
N ALA A 222 -2.62 -5.77 -2.20
CA ALA A 222 -3.37 -5.97 -0.96
C ALA A 222 -3.35 -7.45 -0.50
N GLY A 223 -3.47 -8.40 -1.44
CA GLY A 223 -3.33 -9.83 -1.17
C GLY A 223 -1.94 -10.22 -0.67
N VAL A 224 -0.86 -9.67 -1.25
CA VAL A 224 0.51 -9.84 -0.76
C VAL A 224 0.67 -9.27 0.63
N ALA A 225 0.18 -8.05 0.88
CA ALA A 225 0.21 -7.44 2.22
C ALA A 225 -0.52 -8.32 3.24
N GLY A 226 -1.67 -8.89 2.87
CA GLY A 226 -2.42 -9.83 3.71
C GLY A 226 -1.63 -11.11 4.02
N GLY A 227 -0.98 -11.69 3.02
CA GLY A 227 -0.10 -12.84 3.23
C GLY A 227 1.14 -12.52 4.07
N MET A 228 1.72 -11.31 3.94
CA MET A 228 2.83 -10.88 4.80
C MET A 228 2.41 -10.77 6.26
N TYR A 229 1.17 -10.34 6.53
CA TYR A 229 0.62 -10.20 7.87
C TYR A 229 0.59 -11.54 8.63
N THR A 230 0.37 -12.65 7.93
CA THR A 230 0.34 -13.99 8.53
C THR A 230 1.73 -14.54 8.91
N LEU A 231 2.82 -13.87 8.51
CA LEU A 231 4.19 -14.30 8.86
C LEU A 231 4.52 -14.06 10.33
N PHE A 232 3.87 -13.08 10.97
CA PHE A 232 4.18 -12.65 12.33
C PHE A 232 2.93 -12.53 13.22
N THR A 233 1.74 -12.75 12.68
CA THR A 233 0.49 -12.74 13.45
C THR A 233 -0.12 -14.13 13.50
N SER A 234 -0.40 -14.61 14.72
CA SER A 234 -0.95 -15.95 14.96
C SER A 234 -2.48 -15.99 15.01
N PHE A 235 -3.17 -14.85 14.89
CA PHE A 235 -4.61 -14.77 15.03
C PHE A 235 -5.20 -13.57 14.26
N ILE A 236 -6.34 -13.76 13.59
CA ILE A 236 -7.09 -12.67 12.95
C ILE A 236 -8.57 -12.69 13.37
N HIS A 237 -9.08 -11.54 13.81
CA HIS A 237 -10.50 -11.31 13.96
C HIS A 237 -11.08 -10.65 12.68
N PRO A 238 -12.20 -11.16 12.11
CA PRO A 238 -12.81 -10.61 10.91
C PRO A 238 -13.19 -9.13 11.02
N GLU A 239 -13.54 -8.65 12.22
CA GLU A 239 -13.92 -7.26 12.45
C GLU A 239 -12.81 -6.26 12.12
N SER A 240 -11.55 -6.66 12.26
CA SER A 240 -10.39 -5.83 11.87
C SER A 240 -10.25 -5.62 10.36
N LEU A 241 -11.01 -6.35 9.54
CA LEU A 241 -10.97 -6.31 8.08
C LEU A 241 -12.12 -5.49 7.47
N GLY A 242 -12.77 -4.65 8.27
CA GLY A 242 -13.87 -3.81 7.82
C GLY A 242 -13.46 -2.52 7.13
N PHE A 243 -14.46 -1.68 6.85
CA PHE A 243 -14.29 -0.42 6.14
C PHE A 243 -13.31 0.56 6.81
N GLN A 244 -13.17 0.50 8.13
CA GLN A 244 -12.21 1.31 8.89
C GLN A 244 -10.77 1.12 8.38
N THR A 245 -10.38 -0.11 8.02
CA THR A 245 -9.06 -0.41 7.45
C THR A 245 -8.89 0.23 6.08
N THR A 246 -9.94 0.23 5.24
CA THR A 246 -9.91 0.95 3.95
C THR A 246 -9.73 2.47 4.16
N ILE A 247 -10.42 3.08 5.12
CA ILE A 247 -10.27 4.50 5.44
C ILE A 247 -8.85 4.81 5.93
N LEU A 248 -8.29 3.97 6.79
CA LEU A 248 -6.92 4.12 7.29
C LEU A 248 -5.93 4.14 6.12
N VAL A 249 -6.00 3.16 5.22
CA VAL A 249 -5.11 3.07 4.05
C VAL A 249 -5.34 4.22 3.07
N LEU A 250 -6.60 4.62 2.85
CA LEU A 250 -6.92 5.80 2.05
C LEU A 250 -6.26 7.05 2.63
N THR A 251 -6.33 7.21 3.96
CA THR A 251 -5.72 8.33 4.67
C THR A 251 -4.20 8.31 4.52
N MET A 252 -3.55 7.15 4.65
CA MET A 252 -2.12 6.99 4.39
C MET A 252 -1.73 7.52 3.00
N VAL A 253 -2.48 7.17 1.95
CA VAL A 253 -2.16 7.55 0.57
C VAL A 253 -2.51 9.02 0.28
N VAL A 254 -3.67 9.50 0.74
CA VAL A 254 -4.11 10.88 0.51
C VAL A 254 -3.23 11.86 1.27
N VAL A 255 -2.99 11.62 2.56
CA VAL A 255 -2.15 12.47 3.40
C VAL A 255 -0.69 12.36 2.99
N GLY A 256 -0.22 11.15 2.67
CA GLY A 256 1.11 10.94 2.11
C GLY A 256 1.34 11.73 0.82
N GLY A 257 0.32 11.83 -0.03
CA GLY A 257 0.27 12.62 -1.25
C GLY A 257 -0.05 11.77 -2.49
N LEU A 258 -1.19 12.05 -3.12
CA LEU A 258 -1.66 11.37 -4.32
C LEU A 258 -0.67 11.51 -5.49
N GLY A 259 -0.29 10.40 -6.12
CA GLY A 259 0.66 10.42 -7.24
C GLY A 259 2.13 10.35 -6.81
N SER A 260 2.42 10.10 -5.53
CA SER A 260 3.79 9.96 -5.02
C SER A 260 3.99 8.63 -4.28
N VAL A 261 4.82 7.75 -4.85
CA VAL A 261 5.24 6.49 -4.21
C VAL A 261 5.88 6.74 -2.84
N ARG A 262 6.71 7.78 -2.73
CA ARG A 262 7.36 8.18 -1.46
C ARG A 262 6.35 8.71 -0.47
N GLY A 263 5.35 9.43 -0.96
CA GLY A 263 4.23 9.92 -0.17
C GLY A 263 3.46 8.76 0.46
N ALA A 264 3.10 7.75 -0.34
CA ALA A 264 2.39 6.57 0.13
C ALA A 264 3.14 5.83 1.26
N VAL A 265 4.46 5.62 1.10
CA VAL A 265 5.28 4.98 2.16
C VAL A 265 5.40 5.86 3.40
N ALA A 266 5.64 7.17 3.24
CA ALA A 266 5.72 8.08 4.38
C ALA A 266 4.40 8.17 5.15
N GLY A 267 3.28 8.22 4.42
CA GLY A 267 1.94 8.20 5.00
C GLY A 267 1.65 6.90 5.75
N ALA A 268 2.04 5.75 5.18
CA ALA A 268 1.92 4.46 5.86
C ALA A 268 2.73 4.38 7.15
N ILE A 269 3.95 4.91 7.17
CA ILE A 269 4.79 4.95 8.38
C ILE A 269 4.16 5.86 9.44
N VAL A 270 3.78 7.08 9.07
CA VAL A 270 3.23 8.06 10.03
C VAL A 270 1.89 7.61 10.58
N PHE A 271 0.95 7.21 9.72
CA PHE A 271 -0.38 6.78 10.18
C PHE A 271 -0.38 5.38 10.75
N GLY A 272 0.52 4.50 10.33
CA GLY A 272 0.69 3.19 10.97
C GLY A 272 1.22 3.32 12.40
N LEU A 273 2.15 4.26 12.64
CA LEU A 273 2.59 4.57 14.01
C LEU A 273 1.46 5.23 14.80
N ALA A 274 0.75 6.17 14.20
CA ALA A 274 -0.41 6.78 14.84
C ALA A 274 -1.48 5.73 15.18
N SER A 275 -1.79 4.79 14.28
CA SER A 275 -2.75 3.71 14.55
C SER A 275 -2.32 2.82 15.70
N GLU A 276 -1.04 2.52 15.77
CA GLU A 276 -0.51 1.69 16.85
C GLU A 276 -0.58 2.41 18.21
N LEU A 277 -0.25 3.71 18.25
CA LEU A 277 -0.38 4.53 19.46
C LEU A 277 -1.83 4.70 19.90
N LEU A 278 -2.76 4.82 18.94
CA LEU A 278 -4.20 4.98 19.19
C LEU A 278 -4.92 3.66 19.46
N ARG A 279 -4.24 2.51 19.33
CA ARG A 279 -4.84 1.18 19.48
C ARG A 279 -5.53 0.96 20.83
N GLN A 280 -5.12 1.68 21.87
CA GLN A 280 -5.71 1.63 23.21
C GLN A 280 -7.05 2.38 23.33
N ALA A 281 -7.42 3.16 22.31
CA ALA A 281 -8.58 4.05 22.33
C ALA A 281 -9.36 3.98 20.99
N PRO A 282 -9.87 2.80 20.61
CA PRO A 282 -10.48 2.57 19.28
C PRO A 282 -11.65 3.50 18.98
N SER A 283 -12.44 3.90 19.98
CA SER A 283 -13.58 4.82 19.82
C SER A 283 -13.18 6.23 19.35
N TYR A 284 -11.97 6.69 19.68
CA TYR A 284 -11.48 8.01 19.27
C TYR A 284 -10.73 7.97 17.93
N GLN A 285 -10.28 6.79 17.53
CA GLN A 285 -9.45 6.59 16.35
C GLN A 285 -10.14 7.06 15.06
N GLU A 286 -11.44 6.80 14.92
CA GLU A 286 -12.23 7.20 13.75
C GLU A 286 -12.35 8.73 13.62
N ILE A 287 -12.69 9.40 14.72
CA ILE A 287 -12.83 10.85 14.78
C ILE A 287 -11.49 11.52 14.44
N ILE A 288 -10.39 10.97 14.98
CA ILE A 288 -9.05 11.50 14.75
C ILE A 288 -8.63 11.32 13.29
N TYR A 289 -8.87 10.16 12.66
CA TYR A 289 -8.53 9.97 11.25
C TYR A 289 -9.33 10.86 10.32
N GLY A 290 -10.65 10.97 10.53
CA GLY A 290 -11.50 11.88 9.78
C GLY A 290 -11.05 13.34 9.94
N GLY A 291 -10.74 13.75 11.17
CA GLY A 291 -10.21 15.07 11.49
C GLY A 291 -8.88 15.37 10.80
N ILE A 292 -7.92 14.45 10.88
CA ILE A 292 -6.62 14.62 10.22
C ILE A 292 -6.79 14.67 8.70
N LEU A 293 -7.62 13.79 8.12
CA LEU A 293 -7.88 13.79 6.69
C LEU A 293 -8.48 15.13 6.23
N MET A 294 -9.50 15.63 6.93
CA MET A 294 -10.09 16.95 6.65
C MET A 294 -9.06 18.07 6.76
N LEU A 295 -8.25 18.07 7.83
CA LEU A 295 -7.21 19.07 8.04
C LEU A 295 -6.17 19.05 6.90
N PHE A 296 -5.67 17.88 6.53
CA PHE A 296 -4.71 17.76 5.44
C PHE A 296 -5.31 18.13 4.09
N MET A 297 -6.55 17.75 3.81
CA MET A 297 -7.21 18.17 2.57
C MET A 297 -7.45 19.69 2.52
N MET A 298 -7.71 20.32 3.66
CA MET A 298 -7.91 21.78 3.77
C MET A 298 -6.60 22.57 3.67
N PHE A 299 -5.55 22.14 4.38
CA PHE A 299 -4.31 22.92 4.54
C PHE A 299 -3.14 22.43 3.67
N LEU A 300 -3.10 21.14 3.31
CA LEU A 300 -2.04 20.53 2.48
C LEU A 300 -2.64 19.65 1.37
N PRO A 301 -3.36 20.21 0.38
CA PRO A 301 -4.09 19.45 -0.66
C PRO A 301 -3.18 18.61 -1.58
N LYS A 302 -1.85 18.82 -1.54
CA LYS A 302 -0.84 18.02 -2.25
C LYS A 302 -0.18 16.94 -1.38
N GLY A 303 -0.66 16.77 -0.14
CA GLY A 303 -0.13 15.85 0.87
C GLY A 303 1.27 16.19 1.37
N MET A 304 1.81 15.35 2.25
CA MET A 304 3.16 15.43 2.82
C MET A 304 4.24 15.42 1.74
N ALA A 305 4.00 14.76 0.60
CA ALA A 305 4.90 14.78 -0.55
C ALA A 305 5.25 16.21 -1.02
N SER A 306 4.34 17.18 -0.84
CA SER A 306 4.55 18.57 -1.24
C SER A 306 5.62 19.31 -0.42
N LEU A 307 5.82 18.94 0.85
CA LEU A 307 6.85 19.51 1.73
C LEU A 307 8.26 19.18 1.20
N PHE A 308 8.45 17.98 0.65
CA PHE A 308 9.71 17.56 0.04
C PHE A 308 9.98 18.24 -1.31
N VAL A 309 8.93 18.56 -2.08
CA VAL A 309 9.04 19.25 -3.37
C VAL A 309 9.24 20.76 -3.22
N ALA A 310 8.62 21.40 -2.22
CA ALA A 310 8.78 22.83 -1.93
C ALA A 310 10.22 23.17 -1.52
N ARG A 311 10.84 22.33 -0.67
CA ARG A 311 12.28 22.44 -0.33
C ARG A 311 13.18 22.32 -1.56
N ARG A 312 12.81 21.47 -2.53
CA ARG A 312 13.52 21.29 -3.82
C ARG A 312 13.52 22.54 -4.69
N LYS A 313 12.43 23.30 -4.74
CA LYS A 313 12.37 24.57 -5.50
C LYS A 313 13.21 25.67 -4.86
N SER A 314 13.20 25.76 -3.53
CA SER A 314 13.99 26.73 -2.75
C SER A 314 15.51 26.46 -2.84
N GLN A 315 15.93 25.20 -2.81
CA GLN A 315 17.34 24.81 -2.97
C GLN A 315 17.87 25.00 -4.40
N ARG A 316 17.04 24.78 -5.42
CA ARG A 316 17.43 25.04 -6.82
C ARG A 316 17.54 26.54 -7.11
N ALA A 317 16.67 27.35 -6.51
CA ALA A 317 16.74 28.82 -6.62
C ALA A 317 18.00 29.38 -5.95
N SER A 318 18.40 28.85 -4.80
CA SER A 318 19.64 29.26 -4.10
C SER A 318 20.92 28.78 -4.79
N SER A 319 20.94 27.56 -5.34
CA SER A 319 22.08 27.05 -6.13
C SER A 319 22.31 27.81 -7.43
N VAL A 320 21.24 28.20 -8.14
CA VAL A 320 21.34 29.02 -9.37
C VAL A 320 21.74 30.46 -9.03
N ALA A 321 21.24 31.01 -7.92
CA ALA A 321 21.65 32.33 -7.44
C ALA A 321 23.14 32.37 -7.03
N SER A 322 23.67 31.31 -6.40
CA SER A 322 25.10 31.25 -6.06
C SER A 322 26.00 31.08 -7.28
N ALA A 323 25.57 30.34 -8.32
CA ALA A 323 26.35 30.14 -9.54
C ALA A 323 26.52 31.45 -10.34
N ASN A 324 25.47 32.26 -10.44
CA ASN A 324 25.50 33.54 -11.15
C ASN A 324 26.34 34.63 -10.46
N VAL A 325 26.60 34.50 -9.15
CA VAL A 325 27.47 35.44 -8.42
C VAL A 325 28.94 35.15 -8.71
N THR A 326 29.31 33.87 -8.86
CA THR A 326 30.69 33.46 -9.22
C THR A 326 31.08 33.83 -10.65
N GLU A 327 30.16 33.82 -11.62
CA GLU A 327 30.45 34.24 -13.02
C GLU A 327 30.62 35.75 -13.17
N LYS A 328 30.13 36.56 -12.23
CA LYS A 328 30.22 38.02 -12.29
C LYS A 328 31.53 38.59 -11.72
N HIS A 329 32.38 37.73 -11.16
CA HIS A 329 33.64 38.07 -10.50
C HIS A 329 34.86 37.33 -11.08
N ALA A 330 34.69 36.65 -12.21
CA ALA A 330 35.76 36.10 -13.04
C ALA A 330 35.88 36.92 -14.33
#